data_AF-A0A3P2RFP5-F1
#
_entry.id   AF-A0A3P2RFP5-F1
#
_cell.length_a   1.000
_cell.length_b   1.000
_cell.length_c   1.000
_cell.angle_alpha   90.00
_cell.angle_beta   90.00
_cell.angle_gamma   90.00
#
_symmetry.space_group_name_H-M   'P 1'
#
loop_
_entity.id
_entity.type
_entity.pdbx_description
1 polymer ?
#
loop_
_entity_poly.entity_id
_entity_poly.type
_entity_poly.pdbx_seq_one_letter_code
_entity_poly.pdbx_strand_id
1 'polypeptide(L)'
;MRTPRKVVFCGAISLDGYLADTDDNLDWLLNTDTGGATSYPEFIKTVDTTLAGKNTYLTTKVLLAGETYYPDQPNYVFSHTLKSADANIHIIADEQLATFVQRLKQQEGENIWIISGGAILSALISEKLIDELRI
;
A
#
# COMPACT_ATOMS: atom_id res chain seq x y z
N MET A 1 4.14 6.80 -26.96
CA MET A 1 2.92 6.89 -26.13
C MET A 1 3.34 6.57 -24.71
N ARG A 2 3.03 7.43 -23.74
CA ARG A 2 3.42 7.25 -22.34
C ARG A 2 2.42 6.28 -21.69
N THR A 3 2.90 5.25 -21.00
CA THR A 3 2.02 4.26 -20.38
C THR A 3 1.30 4.91 -19.18
N PRO A 4 -0.03 4.78 -19.05
CA PRO A 4 -0.75 5.30 -17.89
C PRO A 4 -0.29 4.60 -16.61
N ARG A 5 -0.25 5.34 -15.50
CA ARG A 5 0.13 4.80 -14.19
C ARG A 5 -0.86 3.73 -13.76
N LYS A 6 -0.37 2.56 -13.36
CA LYS A 6 -1.20 1.49 -12.81
C LYS A 6 -1.30 1.60 -11.30
N VAL A 7 -2.44 1.23 -10.76
CA VAL A 7 -2.69 1.01 -9.34
C VAL A 7 -2.57 -0.48 -9.08
N VAL A 8 -1.56 -0.85 -8.29
CA VAL A 8 -1.19 -2.25 -8.08
C VAL A 8 -1.27 -2.57 -6.59
N PHE A 9 -1.94 -3.66 -6.26
CA PHE A 9 -1.75 -4.32 -4.97
C PHE A 9 -0.68 -5.38 -5.14
N CYS A 10 0.32 -5.38 -4.26
CA CYS A 10 1.31 -6.45 -4.15
C CYS A 10 1.43 -6.80 -2.67
N GLY A 11 1.00 -8.01 -2.31
CA GLY A 11 0.99 -8.47 -0.92
C GLY A 11 0.48 -9.90 -0.82
N ALA A 12 0.58 -10.49 0.35
CA ALA A 12 0.09 -11.84 0.59
C ALA A 12 -1.31 -11.82 1.22
N ILE A 13 -2.09 -12.87 0.95
CA ILE A 13 -3.32 -13.19 1.66
C ILE A 13 -3.28 -14.64 2.13
N SER A 14 -4.07 -14.96 3.15
CA SER A 14 -4.40 -16.34 3.47
C SER A 14 -5.24 -16.98 2.35
N LEU A 15 -5.33 -18.31 2.34
CA LEU A 15 -6.10 -19.06 1.32
C LEU A 15 -7.59 -18.66 1.29
N ASP A 16 -8.13 -18.26 2.43
CA ASP A 16 -9.49 -17.79 2.62
C ASP A 16 -9.64 -16.25 2.49
N GLY A 17 -8.58 -15.53 2.10
CA GLY A 17 -8.68 -14.15 1.63
C GLY A 17 -8.39 -13.06 2.67
N TYR A 18 -7.77 -13.39 3.80
CA TYR A 18 -7.46 -12.43 4.86
C TYR A 18 -6.04 -11.86 4.73
N LEU A 19 -5.90 -10.58 5.05
CA LEU A 19 -4.62 -9.84 5.04
C LEU A 19 -3.89 -9.87 6.38
N ALA A 20 -4.62 -10.11 7.47
CA ALA A 20 -4.16 -10.17 8.85
C ALA A 20 -5.13 -11.06 9.66
N ASP A 21 -4.72 -11.46 10.86
CA ASP A 21 -5.65 -12.16 11.77
C ASP A 21 -6.66 -11.19 12.41
N THR A 22 -7.51 -11.70 13.32
CA THR A 22 -8.54 -10.91 14.00
C THR A 22 -8.02 -9.81 14.92
N ASP A 23 -6.74 -9.89 15.30
CA ASP A 23 -6.05 -8.95 16.18
C ASP A 23 -5.06 -8.06 15.39
N ASP A 24 -5.21 -8.00 14.05
CA ASP A 24 -4.34 -7.28 13.11
C ASP A 24 -2.87 -7.80 13.06
N ASN A 25 -2.59 -9.01 13.56
CA ASN A 25 -1.23 -9.57 13.53
C ASN A 25 -0.89 -10.21 12.18
N LEU A 26 0.42 -10.21 11.89
CA LEU A 26 1.02 -10.76 10.68
C LEU A 26 1.91 -11.98 10.97
N ASP A 27 1.84 -12.57 12.15
CA ASP A 27 2.71 -13.70 12.55
C ASP A 27 2.60 -14.89 11.58
N TRP A 28 1.39 -15.19 11.12
CA TRP A 28 1.17 -16.24 10.13
C TRP A 28 1.95 -15.97 8.83
N LEU A 29 2.05 -14.70 8.42
CA LEU A 29 2.75 -14.28 7.21
C LEU A 29 4.26 -14.25 7.45
N LEU A 30 4.71 -13.60 8.53
CA LEU A 30 6.12 -13.37 8.83
C LEU A 30 6.88 -14.66 9.17
N ASN A 31 6.19 -15.67 9.69
CA ASN A 31 6.77 -16.98 10.01
C ASN A 31 6.59 -18.03 8.90
N THR A 32 5.97 -17.67 7.76
CA THR A 32 5.84 -18.59 6.62
C THR A 32 7.15 -18.60 5.82
N ASP A 33 7.75 -19.78 5.68
CA ASP A 33 8.90 -19.97 4.80
C ASP A 33 8.46 -19.94 3.33
N THR A 34 8.87 -18.89 2.62
CA THR A 34 8.59 -18.71 1.19
C THR A 34 9.65 -19.36 0.29
N GLY A 35 10.68 -20.00 0.86
CA GLY A 35 11.84 -20.50 0.12
C GLY A 35 12.61 -19.38 -0.59
N GLY A 36 12.45 -18.13 -0.14
CA GLY A 36 13.03 -16.94 -0.76
C GLY A 36 12.34 -16.47 -2.05
N ALA A 37 11.27 -17.13 -2.49
CA ALA A 37 10.55 -16.78 -3.70
C ALA A 37 9.51 -15.68 -3.41
N THR A 38 9.87 -14.42 -3.66
CA THR A 38 8.91 -13.31 -3.63
C THR A 38 9.05 -12.46 -4.88
N SER A 39 7.94 -11.96 -5.41
CA SER A 39 7.94 -10.99 -6.51
C SER A 39 8.30 -9.56 -6.05
N TYR A 40 8.50 -9.36 -4.75
CA TYR A 40 8.66 -8.04 -4.14
C TYR A 40 9.90 -7.27 -4.65
N PRO A 41 11.12 -7.85 -4.73
CA PRO A 41 12.31 -7.13 -5.18
C PRO A 41 12.23 -6.62 -6.63
N GLU A 42 11.48 -7.32 -7.48
CA GLU A 42 11.23 -6.88 -8.85
C GLU A 42 10.09 -5.86 -8.91
N PHE A 43 9.04 -6.09 -8.12
CA PHE A 43 7.88 -5.21 -8.03
C PHE A 43 8.22 -3.81 -7.53
N ILE A 44 9.01 -3.69 -6.46
CA ILE A 44 9.31 -2.40 -5.83
C ILE A 44 10.04 -1.44 -6.78
N LYS A 45 10.73 -1.96 -7.81
CA LYS A 45 11.40 -1.18 -8.87
C LYS A 45 10.45 -0.60 -9.92
N THR A 46 9.16 -0.94 -9.85
CA THR A 46 8.14 -0.50 -10.81
C THR A 46 7.20 0.56 -10.24
N VAL A 47 7.43 0.94 -8.97
CA VAL A 47 6.56 1.81 -8.20
C VAL A 47 7.35 3.00 -7.68
N ASP A 48 6.77 4.17 -7.83
CA ASP A 48 7.32 5.41 -7.31
C ASP A 48 6.44 6.02 -6.22
N THR A 49 5.23 5.49 -5.99
CA THR A 49 4.25 6.06 -5.07
C THR A 49 3.62 4.98 -4.22
N THR A 50 3.48 5.25 -2.93
CA THR A 50 2.79 4.34 -2.02
C THR A 50 1.52 4.97 -1.45
N LEU A 51 0.53 4.12 -1.19
CA LEU A 51 -0.72 4.49 -0.56
C LEU A 51 -1.07 3.43 0.49
N ALA A 52 -1.29 3.89 1.72
CA ALA A 52 -1.64 3.05 2.86
C ALA A 52 -2.78 3.66 3.70
N GLY A 53 -3.46 2.82 4.47
CA GLY A 53 -4.29 3.29 5.58
C GLY A 53 -3.45 3.52 6.85
N LYS A 54 -4.02 4.22 7.83
CA LYS A 54 -3.38 4.49 9.13
C LYS A 54 -2.78 3.24 9.79
N ASN A 55 -3.55 2.16 9.92
CA ASN A 55 -3.10 0.96 10.64
C ASN A 55 -1.90 0.32 9.93
N THR A 56 -1.98 0.16 8.60
CA THR A 56 -0.87 -0.32 7.78
C THR A 56 0.39 0.53 7.98
N TYR A 57 0.27 1.85 7.92
CA TYR A 57 1.41 2.75 8.15
C TYR A 57 2.07 2.53 9.52
N LEU A 58 1.26 2.45 10.59
CA LEU A 58 1.76 2.24 11.95
C LEU A 58 2.43 0.87 12.11
N THR A 59 1.82 -0.19 11.57
CA THR A 59 2.38 -1.55 11.61
C THR A 59 3.68 -1.63 10.82
N THR A 60 3.71 -1.13 9.59
CA THR A 60 4.92 -1.10 8.75
C THR A 60 6.03 -0.30 9.41
N LYS A 61 5.73 0.83 10.07
CA LYS A 61 6.72 1.60 10.81
C LYS A 61 7.38 0.80 11.93
N VAL A 62 6.61 -0.02 12.66
CA VAL A 62 7.16 -0.92 13.69
C VAL A 62 8.05 -1.99 13.05
N LEU A 63 7.60 -2.60 11.94
CA LEU A 63 8.35 -3.63 11.22
C LEU A 63 9.67 -3.11 10.61
N LEU A 64 9.70 -1.85 10.20
CA LEU A 64 10.90 -1.19 9.69
C LEU A 64 11.93 -0.87 10.79
N ALA A 65 11.60 -1.07 12.07
CA ALA A 65 12.54 -0.95 13.19
C ALA A 65 13.33 0.38 13.23
N GLY A 66 12.71 1.48 12.79
CA GLY A 66 13.34 2.82 12.77
C GLY A 66 13.91 3.23 11.41
N GLU A 67 13.89 2.35 10.41
CA GLU A 67 14.21 2.70 9.03
C GLU A 67 13.17 3.65 8.42
N THR A 68 13.61 4.44 7.44
CA THR A 68 12.71 5.39 6.77
C THR A 68 11.68 4.63 5.94
N TYR A 69 10.42 5.02 6.08
CA TYR A 69 9.29 4.44 5.35
C TYR A 69 9.41 4.75 3.86
N TYR A 70 9.84 3.80 3.02
CA TYR A 70 10.01 3.97 1.56
C TYR A 70 10.59 5.35 1.16
N PRO A 71 11.88 5.60 1.43
CA PRO A 71 12.47 6.94 1.39
C PRO A 71 12.45 7.59 0.00
N ASP A 72 12.49 6.78 -1.06
CA ASP A 72 12.59 7.24 -2.45
C ASP A 72 11.24 7.56 -3.10
N GLN A 73 10.13 7.39 -2.36
CA GLN A 73 8.77 7.42 -2.89
C GLN A 73 7.93 8.48 -2.16
N PRO A 74 7.09 9.29 -2.83
CA PRO A 74 5.94 9.91 -2.18
C PRO A 74 5.05 8.86 -1.50
N ASN A 75 4.91 8.99 -0.18
CA ASN A 75 4.10 8.11 0.64
C ASN A 75 2.82 8.82 1.08
N TYR A 76 1.67 8.25 0.78
CA TYR A 76 0.37 8.78 1.15
C TYR A 76 -0.31 7.88 2.19
N VAL A 77 -0.79 8.50 3.28
CA VAL A 77 -1.52 7.80 4.35
C VAL A 77 -2.91 8.38 4.49
N PHE A 78 -3.93 7.57 4.22
CA PHE A 78 -5.33 7.95 4.41
C PHE A 78 -5.74 7.81 5.88
N SER A 79 -6.11 8.93 6.49
CA SER A 79 -6.61 8.95 7.87
C SER A 79 -7.27 10.27 8.26
N HIS A 80 -8.42 10.18 8.93
CA HIS A 80 -9.04 11.33 9.62
C HIS A 80 -8.48 11.56 11.04
N THR A 81 -7.79 10.56 11.62
CA THR A 81 -7.38 10.59 13.04
C THR A 81 -5.87 10.70 13.24
N LEU A 82 -5.07 10.39 12.22
CA LEU A 82 -3.61 10.54 12.30
C LEU A 82 -3.26 12.04 12.36
N LYS A 83 -2.60 12.45 13.44
CA LYS A 83 -2.26 13.87 13.69
C LYS A 83 -0.84 14.24 13.28
N SER A 84 0.05 13.26 13.24
CA SER A 84 1.44 13.42 12.83
C SER A 84 1.92 12.16 12.13
N ALA A 85 2.88 12.34 11.23
CA ALA A 85 3.56 11.28 10.52
C ALA A 85 5.02 11.66 10.27
N ASP A 86 5.81 10.73 9.75
CA ASP A 86 7.21 10.99 9.42
C ASP A 86 7.33 12.00 8.26
N ALA A 87 8.50 12.62 8.13
CA ALA A 87 8.69 13.77 7.24
C ALA A 87 8.36 13.48 5.76
N ASN A 88 8.46 12.23 5.33
CA ASN A 88 8.19 11.80 3.96
C ASN A 88 6.78 11.22 3.76
N ILE A 89 5.88 11.39 4.75
CA ILE A 89 4.49 10.94 4.72
C ILE A 89 3.55 12.13 4.51
N HIS A 90 2.65 12.00 3.54
CA HIS A 90 1.56 12.92 3.28
C HIS A 90 0.25 12.34 3.83
N ILE A 91 -0.30 12.97 4.86
CA ILE A 91 -1.58 12.57 5.44
C ILE A 91 -2.72 13.11 4.58
N ILE A 92 -3.59 12.23 4.09
CA ILE A 92 -4.80 12.57 3.36
C ILE A 92 -6.01 12.37 4.29
N ALA A 93 -6.58 13.49 4.76
CA ALA A 93 -7.69 13.49 5.71
C ALA A 93 -9.03 13.92 5.10
N ASP A 94 -9.03 14.79 4.09
CA ASP A 94 -10.26 15.47 3.63
C ASP A 94 -10.54 15.27 2.14
N GLU A 95 -9.99 14.21 1.54
CA GLU A 95 -10.22 13.85 0.14
C GLU A 95 -10.79 12.43 0.04
N GLN A 96 -11.72 12.22 -0.88
CA GLN A 96 -12.24 10.88 -1.15
C GLN A 96 -11.16 10.02 -1.82
N LEU A 97 -10.98 8.80 -1.31
CA LEU A 97 -9.97 7.85 -1.79
C LEU A 97 -10.02 7.62 -3.30
N ALA A 98 -11.21 7.39 -3.86
CA ALA A 98 -11.38 7.16 -5.29
C ALA A 98 -10.94 8.37 -6.14
N THR A 99 -11.35 9.57 -5.74
CA THR A 99 -10.98 10.83 -6.40
C THR A 99 -9.47 11.07 -6.35
N PHE A 100 -8.86 10.84 -5.19
CA PHE A 100 -7.43 10.97 -5.01
C PHE A 100 -6.64 10.01 -5.92
N VAL A 101 -7.04 8.73 -5.96
CA VAL A 101 -6.37 7.72 -6.81
C VAL A 101 -6.56 8.03 -8.29
N GLN A 102 -7.75 8.44 -8.72
CA GLN A 102 -7.99 8.87 -10.10
C GLN A 102 -7.10 10.06 -10.48
N ARG A 103 -6.92 11.03 -9.59
CA ARG A 103 -6.03 12.17 -9.79
C ARG A 103 -4.57 11.73 -9.88
N LEU A 104 -4.11 10.83 -9.01
CA LEU A 104 -2.75 10.28 -9.09
C LEU A 104 -2.49 9.55 -10.40
N LYS A 105 -3.46 8.78 -10.92
CA LYS A 105 -3.35 8.08 -12.21
C LYS A 105 -3.15 9.02 -13.40
N GLN A 106 -3.61 10.28 -13.30
CA GLN A 106 -3.46 11.30 -14.34
C GLN A 106 -2.11 12.04 -14.27
N GLN A 107 -1.35 11.87 -13.19
CA GLN A 107 -0.04 12.48 -13.05
C GLN A 107 1.03 11.70 -13.80
N GLU A 108 2.17 12.35 -14.03
CA GLU A 108 3.36 11.68 -14.51
C GLU A 108 4.01 10.86 -13.39
N GLY A 109 4.52 9.67 -13.71
CA GLY A 109 5.18 8.78 -12.74
C GLY A 109 5.11 7.32 -13.15
N GLU A 110 5.58 6.46 -12.26
CA GLU A 110 5.51 4.99 -12.34
C GLU A 110 4.23 4.46 -11.66
N ASN A 111 4.20 3.18 -11.29
CA ASN A 111 3.00 2.59 -10.70
C ASN A 111 2.79 3.06 -9.25
N ILE A 112 1.53 3.01 -8.84
CA ILE A 112 1.06 3.33 -7.48
C ILE A 112 0.86 2.02 -6.75
N TRP A 113 1.62 1.81 -5.67
CA TRP A 113 1.47 0.65 -4.81
C TRP A 113 0.47 0.91 -3.69
N ILE A 114 -0.56 0.08 -3.63
CA ILE A 114 -1.44 -0.03 -2.46
C ILE A 114 -0.78 -1.03 -1.49
N ILE A 115 -0.08 -0.53 -0.47
CA ILE A 115 0.76 -1.36 0.42
C ILE A 115 -0.09 -2.42 1.10
N SER A 116 -1.12 -2.00 1.83
CA SER A 116 -2.16 -2.85 2.40
C SER A 116 -3.17 -2.01 3.18
N GLY A 117 -4.25 -2.66 3.59
CA GLY A 117 -5.32 -2.14 4.43
C GLY A 117 -6.66 -2.57 3.85
N GLY A 118 -7.34 -3.53 4.51
CA GLY A 118 -8.56 -4.15 3.97
C GLY A 118 -9.61 -3.12 3.55
N ALA A 119 -9.77 -2.03 4.31
CA ALA A 119 -10.69 -0.94 3.98
C ALA A 119 -10.30 -0.19 2.69
N ILE A 120 -9.02 0.16 2.52
CA ILE A 120 -8.51 0.87 1.33
C ILE A 120 -8.61 -0.03 0.10
N LEU A 121 -8.13 -1.26 0.20
CA LEU A 121 -8.12 -2.21 -0.91
C LEU A 121 -9.54 -2.56 -1.35
N SER A 122 -10.44 -2.86 -0.41
CA SER A 122 -11.85 -3.18 -0.71
C SER A 122 -12.58 -2.01 -1.37
N ALA A 123 -12.36 -0.78 -0.89
CA ALA A 123 -12.93 0.42 -1.48
C ALA A 123 -12.45 0.61 -2.94
N LEU A 124 -11.15 0.47 -3.21
CA LEU A 124 -10.60 0.62 -4.57
C LEU A 124 -11.04 -0.51 -5.51
N ILE A 125 -11.19 -1.74 -5.02
CA ILE A 125 -11.73 -2.86 -5.81
C ILE A 125 -13.19 -2.58 -6.19
N SER A 126 -14.00 -2.12 -5.23
CA SER A 126 -15.41 -1.81 -5.46
C SER A 126 -15.60 -0.71 -6.52
N GLU A 127 -14.68 0.26 -6.53
CA GLU A 127 -14.62 1.36 -7.52
C GLU A 127 -13.92 0.97 -8.84
N LYS A 128 -13.45 -0.28 -8.98
CA LYS A 128 -12.69 -0.78 -10.15
C LYS A 128 -11.44 0.04 -10.45
N LEU A 129 -10.77 0.53 -9.41
CA LEU A 129 -9.58 1.38 -9.53
C LEU A 129 -8.26 0.61 -9.46
N ILE A 130 -8.29 -0.66 -9.02
CA ILE A 130 -7.12 -1.54 -9.05
C ILE A 130 -6.93 -2.10 -10.45
N ASP A 131 -5.75 -1.91 -11.03
CA ASP A 131 -5.39 -2.42 -12.35
C ASP A 131 -4.74 -3.82 -12.28
N GLU A 132 -4.07 -4.13 -11.16
CA GLU A 132 -3.31 -5.37 -11.00
C GLU A 132 -3.31 -5.84 -9.54
N LEU A 133 -3.56 -7.14 -9.32
CA LEU A 133 -3.43 -7.82 -8.04
C LEU A 133 -2.28 -8.83 -8.14
N ARG A 134 -1.22 -8.64 -7.35
CA ARG A 134 -0.11 -9.57 -7.17
C ARG A 134 -0.23 -10.18 -5.78
N ILE A 135 -0.57 -11.47 -5.74
CA ILE A 135 -0.80 -12.24 -4.52
C ILE A 135 0.21 -13.38 -4.43
#